data_AF-A0A3Q1H9A1-F1
#
_entry.id   AF-A0A3Q1H9A1-F1
#
_cell.length_a   1.000
_cell.length_b   1.000
_cell.length_c   1.000
_cell.angle_alpha   90.00
_cell.angle_beta   90.00
_cell.angle_gamma   90.00
#
_symmetry.space_group_name_H-M   'P 1'
#
loop_
_entity.id
_entity.type
_entity.pdbx_description
1 polymer ?
#
loop_
_entity_poly.entity_id
_entity_poly.type
_entity_poly.pdbx_seq_one_letter_code
_entity_poly.pdbx_strand_id
1 'polypeptide(L)'
;PNVPSDVEELMPRLLPVECRAGTEDLDLSGPPRNPQEYLRQVQLEASLCPEVVVAQIDPKKLKKKQTVNVSVAGCHAAPAGFSPSLSWQQQQVSNFSDVRQSIMKNRRHWSSQSLDANVLMVRDVTNFI
;
A
#
# COMPACT_ATOMS: atom_id res chain seq x y z
N PRO A 1 18.46 -15.99 -15.81
CA PRO A 1 17.92 -14.98 -14.86
C PRO A 1 17.48 -15.68 -13.58
N ASN A 2 18.34 -15.68 -12.57
CA ASN A 2 18.03 -16.22 -11.25
C ASN A 2 17.19 -15.15 -10.53
N VAL A 3 15.89 -15.39 -10.38
CA VAL A 3 15.02 -14.48 -9.64
C VAL A 3 15.32 -14.74 -8.15
N PRO A 4 15.81 -13.76 -7.38
CA PRO A 4 15.92 -13.94 -5.94
C PRO A 4 14.54 -14.29 -5.40
N SER A 5 14.45 -15.36 -4.60
CA SER A 5 13.19 -15.75 -3.98
C SER A 5 12.64 -14.57 -3.16
N ASP A 6 11.33 -14.31 -3.18
CA ASP A 6 10.65 -13.20 -2.46
C ASP A 6 11.11 -13.03 -0.99
N VAL A 7 11.56 -14.12 -0.35
CA VAL A 7 12.08 -14.11 1.02
C VAL A 7 13.43 -13.38 1.18
N GLU A 8 14.28 -13.39 0.16
CA GLU A 8 15.60 -12.74 0.19
C GLU A 8 15.49 -11.23 -0.07
N GLU A 9 14.38 -10.78 -0.66
CA GLU A 9 14.02 -9.36 -0.74
C GLU A 9 13.46 -8.83 0.58
N LEU A 10 12.63 -9.61 1.27
CA LEU A 10 11.98 -9.19 2.51
C LEU A 10 12.97 -9.06 3.70
N MET A 11 13.95 -9.96 3.79
CA MET A 11 15.00 -9.95 4.82
C MET A 11 16.37 -10.30 4.23
N PRO A 12 17.06 -9.34 3.59
CA PRO A 12 18.31 -9.59 2.90
C PRO A 12 19.45 -9.90 3.88
N ARG A 13 20.36 -10.79 3.46
CA ARG A 13 21.58 -11.12 4.22
C ARG A 13 22.56 -9.95 4.15
N LEU A 14 22.86 -9.35 5.31
CA LEU A 14 23.80 -8.22 5.41
C LEU A 14 25.23 -8.64 5.74
N LEU A 15 25.41 -9.86 6.26
CA LEU A 15 26.72 -10.38 6.65
C LEU A 15 27.11 -11.55 5.76
N PRO A 16 28.37 -11.59 5.29
CA PRO A 16 28.88 -12.73 4.57
C PRO A 16 29.00 -13.91 5.54
N VAL A 17 28.22 -14.95 5.29
CA VAL A 17 28.32 -16.24 5.96
C VAL A 17 28.38 -17.31 4.90
N GLU A 18 29.43 -18.12 4.95
CA GLU A 18 29.63 -19.22 4.03
C GLU A 18 28.60 -20.31 4.33
N CYS A 19 27.57 -20.42 3.47
CA CYS A 19 26.57 -21.48 3.52
C CYS A 19 27.16 -22.79 2.99
N ARG A 20 28.27 -23.28 3.55
CA ARG A 20 28.83 -24.56 3.10
C ARG A 20 27.95 -25.66 3.68
N ALA A 21 27.25 -26.38 2.81
CA ALA A 21 26.40 -27.54 3.11
C ALA A 21 27.18 -28.78 3.63
N GLY A 22 28.33 -28.55 4.27
CA GLY A 22 29.19 -29.58 4.84
C GLY A 22 29.01 -29.61 6.34
N THR A 23 28.66 -30.79 6.84
CA THR A 23 28.73 -31.23 8.23
C THR A 23 30.17 -31.17 8.75
N GLU A 24 30.76 -29.97 8.82
CA GLU A 24 31.94 -29.76 9.64
C GLU A 24 31.43 -29.70 11.08
N ASP A 25 31.85 -30.66 11.91
CA ASP A 25 31.46 -30.77 13.32
C ASP A 25 31.80 -29.45 14.05
N LEU A 26 30.82 -28.55 14.13
CA LEU A 26 30.93 -27.33 14.93
C LEU A 26 31.02 -27.77 16.38
N ASP A 27 32.16 -27.48 17.02
CA ASP A 27 32.34 -27.72 18.45
C ASP A 27 31.49 -26.72 19.24
N LEU A 28 30.26 -27.12 19.57
CA LEU A 28 29.31 -26.32 20.35
C LEU A 28 29.60 -26.36 21.86
N SER A 29 30.68 -27.01 22.30
CA SER A 29 30.98 -27.20 23.73
C SER A 29 31.59 -25.95 24.40
N GLY A 30 32.09 -25.00 23.61
CA GLY A 30 32.73 -23.78 24.09
C GLY A 30 32.22 -22.51 23.39
N PRO A 31 32.61 -21.32 23.88
CA PRO A 31 32.29 -20.06 23.21
C PRO A 31 33.00 -19.96 21.85
N PRO A 32 32.34 -19.38 20.83
CA PRO A 32 32.91 -19.25 19.50
C PRO A 32 34.14 -18.35 19.52
N ARG A 33 35.19 -18.75 18.79
CA ARG A 33 36.50 -18.08 18.80
C ARG A 33 36.61 -17.01 17.72
N ASN A 34 35.70 -17.01 16.75
CA ASN A 34 35.67 -16.05 15.66
C ASN A 34 34.23 -15.69 15.21
N PRO A 35 34.03 -14.56 14.50
CA PRO A 35 32.70 -14.14 14.06
C PRO A 35 31.99 -15.09 13.11
N GLN A 36 32.72 -15.82 12.25
CA GLN A 36 32.13 -16.75 11.28
C GLN A 36 31.56 -18.00 11.97
N GLU A 37 32.27 -18.52 12.96
CA GLU A 37 31.82 -19.61 13.83
C GLU A 37 30.57 -19.22 14.62
N TYR A 38 30.55 -18.00 15.17
CA TYR A 38 29.36 -17.46 15.82
C TYR A 38 28.16 -17.40 14.88
N LEU A 39 28.33 -16.86 13.66
CA LEU A 39 27.23 -16.76 12.70
C LEU A 39 26.71 -18.13 12.25
N ARG A 40 27.59 -19.14 12.12
CA ARG A 40 27.18 -20.53 11.85
C ARG A 40 26.39 -21.15 13.00
N GLN A 41 26.86 -20.95 14.24
CA GLN A 41 26.15 -21.43 15.44
C GLN A 41 24.76 -20.80 15.55
N VAL A 42 24.65 -19.49 15.30
CA VAL A 42 23.36 -18.77 15.29
C VAL A 42 22.44 -19.28 14.19
N GLN A 43 22.95 -19.55 12.99
CA GLN A 43 22.15 -20.14 11.90
C GLN A 43 21.60 -21.52 12.27
N LEU A 44 22.43 -22.36 12.90
CA LEU A 44 22.00 -23.67 13.38
C LEU A 44 20.95 -23.55 14.49
N GLU A 45 21.20 -22.73 15.51
CA GLU A 45 20.26 -22.48 16.62
C GLU A 45 18.92 -21.94 16.09
N ALA A 46 18.95 -20.96 15.17
CA ALA A 46 17.76 -20.43 14.54
C ALA A 46 17.00 -21.47 13.70
N SER A 47 17.70 -22.40 13.03
CA SER A 47 17.07 -23.50 12.28
C SER A 47 16.36 -24.53 13.18
N LEU A 48 16.77 -24.62 14.45
CA LEU A 48 16.12 -25.48 15.45
C LEU A 48 14.91 -24.79 16.10
N CYS A 49 14.87 -23.46 16.05
CA CYS A 49 13.73 -22.68 16.52
C CYS A 49 12.53 -22.86 15.56
N PRO A 50 11.29 -22.92 16.09
CA PRO A 50 10.10 -22.91 15.25
C PRO A 50 10.02 -21.62 14.43
N GLU A 51 9.74 -21.73 13.13
CA GLU A 51 9.62 -20.58 12.22
C GLU A 51 8.51 -19.60 12.66
N VAL A 52 7.40 -20.14 13.16
CA VAL A 52 6.26 -19.35 13.66
C VAL A 52 5.87 -19.87 15.04
N VAL A 53 5.77 -18.96 16.00
CA VAL A 53 5.25 -19.23 17.35
C VAL A 53 4.01 -18.40 17.61
N VAL A 54 2.99 -19.00 18.23
CA VAL A 54 1.73 -18.31 18.55
C VAL A 54 1.55 -18.26 20.07
N ALA A 55 1.57 -17.05 20.63
CA ALA A 55 1.28 -16.83 22.03
C ALA A 55 -0.24 -16.70 22.26
N GLN A 56 -0.76 -17.41 23.26
CA GLN A 56 -2.17 -17.29 23.66
C GLN A 56 -2.35 -16.06 24.56
N ILE A 57 -3.14 -15.09 24.10
CA ILE A 57 -3.42 -13.84 24.82
C ILE A 57 -4.92 -13.78 25.13
N ASP A 58 -5.28 -13.37 26.36
CA ASP A 58 -6.68 -13.16 26.74
C ASP A 58 -7.29 -12.01 25.89
N PRO A 59 -8.27 -12.29 25.02
CA PRO A 59 -8.85 -11.29 24.13
C PRO A 59 -9.59 -10.17 24.89
N LYS A 60 -9.98 -10.41 26.15
CA LYS A 60 -10.62 -9.40 27.00
C LYS A 60 -9.68 -8.24 27.33
N LYS A 61 -8.36 -8.45 27.26
CA LYS A 61 -7.36 -7.39 27.49
C LYS A 61 -7.22 -6.44 26.31
N LEU A 62 -7.50 -6.90 25.08
CA LEU A 62 -7.32 -6.11 23.85
C LEU A 62 -8.59 -5.32 23.48
N LYS A 63 -9.78 -5.89 23.71
CA LYS A 63 -11.06 -5.28 23.31
C LYS A 63 -11.44 -4.00 24.07
N LYS A 64 -10.80 -3.71 25.21
CA LYS A 64 -11.17 -2.57 26.08
C LYS A 64 -10.72 -1.20 25.56
N LYS A 65 -9.73 -1.14 24.67
CA LYS A 65 -9.07 0.11 24.26
C LYS A 65 -8.95 0.27 22.74
N GLN A 66 -9.79 -0.42 21.97
CA GLN A 66 -9.73 -0.32 20.50
C GLN A 66 -10.31 1.03 20.04
N THR A 67 -9.56 1.75 19.23
CA THR A 67 -10.02 2.96 18.56
C THR A 67 -10.97 2.60 17.41
N VAL A 68 -11.96 3.46 17.18
CA VAL A 68 -12.91 3.27 16.09
C VAL A 68 -12.26 3.63 14.76
N ASN A 69 -12.53 2.84 13.73
CA ASN A 69 -12.24 3.21 12.35
C ASN A 69 -13.41 4.07 11.85
N VAL A 70 -13.16 5.34 11.57
CA VAL A 70 -14.20 6.26 11.08
C VAL A 70 -14.22 6.19 9.56
N SER A 71 -15.31 5.65 9.01
CA SER A 71 -15.58 5.70 7.56
C SER A 71 -16.34 6.98 7.21
N VAL A 72 -16.07 7.52 6.03
CA VAL A 72 -16.84 8.64 5.48
C VAL A 72 -18.25 8.14 5.15
N ALA A 73 -19.27 8.86 5.60
CA ALA A 73 -20.65 8.55 5.25
C ALA A 73 -20.88 8.75 3.75
N GLY A 74 -21.63 7.84 3.13
CA GLY A 74 -22.08 8.00 1.74
C GLY A 74 -23.09 9.15 1.59
N CYS A 75 -23.57 9.36 0.36
CA CYS A 75 -24.60 10.36 0.09
C CYS A 75 -25.92 10.00 0.79
N HIS A 76 -26.62 11.01 1.31
CA HIS A 76 -27.98 10.83 1.84
C HIS A 76 -28.97 10.49 0.72
N ALA A 77 -29.97 9.66 1.04
CA ALA A 77 -31.06 9.38 0.11
C ALA A 77 -31.88 10.65 -0.16
N ALA A 78 -32.36 10.79 -1.40
CA ALA A 78 -33.27 11.87 -1.74
C ALA A 78 -34.60 11.72 -0.97
N PRO A 79 -35.21 12.83 -0.50
CA PRO A 79 -36.55 12.80 0.07
C PRO A 79 -37.58 12.16 -0.87
N ALA A 80 -38.67 11.63 -0.30
CA ALA A 80 -39.72 10.99 -1.09
C ALA A 80 -40.28 11.94 -2.17
N GLY A 81 -40.32 11.47 -3.42
CA GLY A 81 -40.74 12.27 -4.57
C GLY A 81 -39.65 13.09 -5.24
N PHE A 82 -38.45 13.19 -4.67
CA PHE A 82 -37.31 13.94 -5.23
C PHE A 82 -36.24 13.04 -5.85
N SER A 83 -36.34 11.72 -5.70
CA SER A 83 -35.41 10.79 -6.34
C SER A 83 -35.66 10.76 -7.86
N PRO A 84 -34.64 11.01 -8.69
CA PRO A 84 -34.79 10.95 -10.14
C PRO A 84 -35.06 9.52 -10.60
N SER A 85 -35.82 9.38 -11.69
CA SER A 85 -36.01 8.09 -12.36
C SER A 85 -34.71 7.59 -12.98
N LEU A 86 -34.56 6.27 -13.10
CA LEU A 86 -33.34 5.67 -13.67
C LEU A 86 -33.11 6.09 -15.13
N SER A 87 -34.19 6.18 -15.92
CA SER A 87 -34.10 6.62 -17.32
C SER A 87 -33.55 8.04 -17.44
N TRP A 88 -33.98 8.95 -16.55
CA TRP A 88 -33.45 10.31 -16.51
C TRP A 88 -31.97 10.33 -16.15
N GLN A 89 -31.55 9.54 -15.14
CA GLN A 89 -30.13 9.44 -14.76
C GLN A 89 -29.27 8.93 -15.92
N GLN A 90 -29.72 7.89 -16.63
CA GLN A 90 -29.00 7.33 -17.79
C GLN A 90 -28.89 8.35 -18.92
N GLN A 91 -29.97 9.10 -19.21
CA GLN A 91 -29.95 10.16 -20.20
C GLN A 91 -28.97 11.27 -19.81
N GLN A 92 -28.91 11.68 -18.54
CA GLN A 92 -27.94 12.67 -18.07
C GLN A 92 -26.50 12.18 -18.20
N VAL A 93 -26.22 10.91 -17.88
CA VAL A 93 -24.88 10.33 -18.04
C VAL A 93 -24.47 10.30 -19.52
N SER A 94 -25.38 9.93 -20.41
CA SER A 94 -25.12 9.96 -21.87
C SER A 94 -24.81 11.38 -22.34
N ASN A 95 -25.69 12.34 -22.05
CA ASN A 95 -25.51 13.73 -22.44
C ASN A 95 -24.20 14.32 -21.88
N PHE A 96 -23.87 14.01 -20.63
CA PHE A 96 -22.64 14.47 -19.99
C PHE A 96 -21.39 13.88 -20.67
N SER A 97 -21.45 12.62 -21.12
CA SER A 97 -20.38 12.01 -21.91
C SER A 97 -20.16 12.78 -23.22
N ASP A 98 -21.22 13.11 -23.95
CA ASP A 98 -21.13 13.86 -25.21
C ASP A 98 -20.52 15.26 -25.01
N VAL A 99 -20.93 15.95 -23.94
CA VAL A 99 -20.37 17.25 -23.55
C VAL A 99 -18.87 17.12 -23.25
N ARG A 100 -18.46 16.12 -22.47
CA ARG A 100 -17.04 15.87 -22.17
C ARG A 100 -16.22 15.60 -23.44
N GLN A 101 -16.74 14.79 -24.35
CA GLN A 101 -16.08 14.51 -25.63
C GLN A 101 -15.93 15.77 -26.49
N SER A 102 -16.97 16.61 -26.55
CA SER A 102 -16.93 17.89 -27.27
C SER A 102 -15.88 18.84 -26.69
N ILE A 103 -15.84 18.98 -25.36
CA ILE A 103 -14.82 19.78 -24.66
C ILE A 103 -13.42 19.26 -24.98
N MET A 104 -13.21 17.94 -24.90
CA MET A 104 -11.91 17.33 -25.19
C MET A 104 -11.47 17.58 -26.64
N LYS A 105 -12.39 17.45 -27.61
CA LYS A 105 -12.12 17.69 -29.02
C LYS A 105 -11.70 19.13 -29.29
N ASN A 106 -12.35 20.08 -28.65
CA ASN A 106 -12.13 21.52 -28.89
C ASN A 106 -11.11 22.15 -27.94
N ARG A 107 -10.59 21.39 -26.97
CA ARG A 107 -9.70 21.89 -25.90
C ARG A 107 -8.53 22.71 -26.42
N ARG A 108 -7.82 22.23 -27.45
CA ARG A 108 -6.65 22.92 -28.01
C ARG A 108 -7.02 24.26 -28.63
N HIS A 109 -8.13 24.27 -29.37
CA HIS A 109 -8.64 25.47 -30.02
C HIS A 109 -9.06 26.53 -28.99
N TRP A 110 -9.72 26.14 -27.91
CA TRP A 110 -10.12 27.07 -26.85
C TRP A 110 -8.94 27.53 -26.00
N SER A 111 -7.95 26.66 -25.75
CA SER A 111 -6.75 27.04 -24.99
C SER A 111 -5.85 28.05 -25.70
N SER A 112 -5.93 28.14 -27.04
CA SER A 112 -5.17 29.12 -27.82
C SER A 112 -5.84 30.48 -27.93
N GLN A 113 -7.09 30.62 -27.47
CA GLN A 113 -7.80 31.91 -27.49
C GLN A 113 -7.34 32.79 -26.33
N SER A 114 -7.02 34.05 -26.61
CA SER A 114 -6.71 35.03 -25.57
C SER A 114 -7.98 35.36 -24.79
N LEU A 115 -7.90 35.34 -23.46
CA LEU A 115 -8.98 35.75 -22.59
C LEU A 115 -9.21 37.26 -22.70
N ASP A 116 -10.46 37.69 -22.54
CA ASP A 116 -10.81 39.10 -22.41
C ASP A 116 -10.10 39.72 -21.19
N ALA A 117 -9.77 41.01 -21.25
CA ALA A 117 -9.09 41.75 -20.18
C ALA A 117 -9.84 41.69 -18.83
N ASN A 118 -11.14 41.37 -18.85
CA ASN A 118 -11.96 41.21 -17.66
C ASN A 118 -11.89 39.81 -17.00
N VAL A 119 -11.17 38.85 -17.60
CA VAL A 119 -11.07 37.48 -17.08
C VAL A 119 -9.66 37.23 -16.52
N LEU A 120 -9.54 37.33 -15.20
CA LEU A 120 -8.33 36.96 -14.48
C LEU A 120 -8.47 35.53 -13.94
N MET A 121 -7.71 34.59 -14.51
CA MET A 121 -7.57 33.26 -13.95
C MET A 121 -6.70 33.36 -12.69
N VAL A 122 -7.28 33.09 -11.52
CA VAL A 122 -6.51 33.00 -10.28
C VAL A 122 -5.58 31.80 -10.40
N ARG A 123 -4.28 31.98 -10.10
CA ARG A 123 -3.32 30.87 -10.07
C ARG A 123 -3.78 29.84 -9.03
N ASP A 124 -3.81 28.57 -9.44
CA ASP A 124 -4.20 27.45 -8.58
C ASP A 124 -3.46 27.48 -7.24
N VAL A 125 -4.21 27.68 -6.15
CA VAL A 125 -3.73 27.50 -4.77
C VAL A 125 -4.00 26.05 -4.35
N THR A 126 -3.60 25.10 -5.18
CA THR A 126 -3.82 23.66 -4.93
C THR A 126 -2.48 23.02 -4.59
N ASN A 127 -1.93 23.42 -3.45
CA ASN A 127 -0.82 22.76 -2.73
C ASN A 127 -1.07 22.88 -1.21
N PHE A 128 -2.30 22.60 -0.79
CA PHE A 128 -2.64 22.33 0.61
C PHE A 128 -3.76 21.31 0.62
N ILE A 129 -3.37 20.04 0.60
CA ILE A 129 -3.89 18.89 1.36
C ILE A 129 -2.94 17.73 1.04
#